data_AF-F7XH60-F1
#
_entry.id   AF-F7XH60-F1
#
_cell.length_a   1.000
_cell.length_b   1.000
_cell.length_c   1.000
_cell.angle_alpha   90.00
_cell.angle_beta   90.00
_cell.angle_gamma   90.00
#
_symmetry.space_group_name_H-M   'P 1'
#
loop_
_entity.id
_entity.type
_entity.pdbx_description
1 polymer ?
#
loop_
_entity_poly.entity_id
_entity_poly.type
_entity_poly.pdbx_seq_one_letter_code
_entity_poly.pdbx_strand_id
1 'polypeptide(L)'
;MAKLCDSRVFPRFLKRGDRVLRNCSTGSPLLVEDPAANGHVAWLVRDINVSPLSESRLPTSSMEFAMTIEPEALEKLREKHRRWLSRLGIVDKPWLILGSAPSPTIPPDLIGHCARVDVNNAGKTANALGLPPADLTFRKRKKSWEEHPYVRTRGLLWLHTKSIWVMYLKLLAMPHVRYKSLMRATKAEREAIVNAVSGGLPSDIGEVGKVTNGVAALCYALFMGVPSVTLAGFSVTKMGHSYDDKGRIRRQIAEDTFVLRRLSDRGNVFTTELELSEHIGLPFIRDREDIIRNMGGAIGANPAQWKSAQI
;
A
#
# COMPACT_ATOMS: atom_id res chain seq x y z
N MET A 1 42.62 12.93 -46.83
CA MET A 1 43.22 11.58 -46.67
C MET A 1 42.84 11.10 -45.26
N ALA A 2 41.83 10.23 -45.09
CA ALA A 2 41.85 8.77 -45.26
C ALA A 2 42.85 8.09 -44.29
N LYS A 3 42.57 7.01 -43.55
CA LYS A 3 41.39 6.19 -43.18
C LYS A 3 41.92 5.11 -42.20
N LEU A 4 41.01 4.27 -41.68
CA LEU A 4 41.14 2.98 -40.94
C LEU A 4 40.89 3.11 -39.43
N CYS A 5 39.69 2.79 -38.91
CA CYS A 5 38.98 1.49 -38.81
C CYS A 5 39.64 0.51 -37.83
N ASP A 6 38.93 0.18 -36.74
CA ASP A 6 38.44 -1.19 -36.54
C ASP A 6 37.19 -1.19 -35.63
N SER A 7 36.47 -2.30 -35.67
CA SER A 7 35.05 -2.48 -35.57
C SER A 7 34.73 -3.63 -34.64
N ARG A 8 33.73 -3.50 -33.76
CA ARG A 8 32.99 -4.64 -33.22
C ARG A 8 31.51 -4.30 -33.11
N VAL A 9 30.74 -5.07 -33.87
CA VAL A 9 29.30 -5.04 -34.05
C VAL A 9 28.65 -6.02 -33.06
N PHE A 10 27.56 -5.62 -32.41
CA PHE A 10 26.47 -6.50 -31.91
C PHE A 10 25.20 -5.63 -31.67
N PRO A 11 23.99 -6.21 -31.66
CA PRO A 11 22.93 -5.88 -32.60
C PRO A 11 21.92 -4.85 -32.08
N ARG A 12 21.45 -3.99 -32.98
CA ARG A 12 20.28 -3.11 -32.79
C ARG A 12 19.02 -3.95 -32.69
N PHE A 13 18.40 -4.00 -31.52
CA PHE A 13 16.98 -4.36 -31.40
C PHE A 13 16.11 -3.18 -31.83
N LEU A 14 15.17 -3.48 -32.72
CA LEU A 14 14.18 -2.59 -33.31
C LEU A 14 13.32 -1.90 -32.25
N LYS A 15 13.10 -0.59 -32.44
CA LYS A 15 12.11 0.22 -31.74
C LYS A 15 10.70 -0.31 -32.07
N ARG A 16 9.97 -0.77 -31.05
CA ARG A 16 8.51 -1.01 -31.14
C ARG A 16 7.81 0.26 -30.66
N GLY A 17 7.34 1.05 -31.60
CA GLY A 17 6.62 2.28 -31.32
C GLY A 17 5.86 2.71 -32.55
N ASP A 18 4.76 2.02 -32.85
CA ASP A 18 3.66 2.60 -33.62
C ASP A 18 2.33 2.20 -32.99
N ARG A 19 1.52 3.25 -32.76
CA ARG A 19 0.14 3.18 -32.28
C ARG A 19 -0.72 2.58 -33.38
N VAL A 20 -1.42 1.49 -33.08
CA VAL A 20 -2.60 1.09 -33.86
C VAL A 20 -3.83 1.69 -33.20
N LEU A 21 -4.33 2.76 -33.81
CA LEU A 21 -5.68 3.28 -33.57
C LEU A 21 -6.67 2.26 -34.14
N ARG A 22 -7.60 1.79 -33.32
CA ARG A 22 -8.74 0.98 -33.78
C ARG A 22 -9.69 1.88 -34.55
N ASN A 23 -10.01 1.51 -35.78
CA ASN A 23 -11.22 1.98 -36.43
C ASN A 23 -12.18 0.79 -36.56
N CYS A 24 -13.37 0.94 -35.99
CA CYS A 24 -14.45 -0.02 -36.06
C CYS A 24 -15.32 0.32 -37.27
N SER A 25 -15.16 -0.41 -38.38
CA SER A 25 -16.19 -0.60 -39.41
C SER A 25 -15.55 -1.24 -40.63
N THR A 26 -16.28 -2.19 -41.21
CA THR A 26 -16.06 -2.92 -42.49
C THR A 26 -15.20 -4.19 -42.40
N GLY A 27 -15.89 -5.33 -42.47
CA GLY A 27 -15.29 -6.64 -42.69
C GLY A 27 -15.01 -6.83 -44.18
N SER A 28 -13.73 -6.80 -44.54
CA SER A 28 -13.16 -7.38 -45.77
C SER A 28 -11.69 -7.73 -45.50
N PRO A 29 -11.17 -8.87 -45.96
CA PRO A 29 -9.76 -9.22 -45.79
C PRO A 29 -8.88 -8.39 -46.75
N LEU A 30 -7.80 -7.81 -46.19
CA LEU A 30 -6.74 -7.15 -46.95
C LEU A 30 -5.76 -8.20 -47.48
N LEU A 31 -5.68 -8.31 -48.81
CA LEU A 31 -4.59 -8.97 -49.54
C LEU A 31 -3.32 -8.11 -49.40
N VAL A 32 -2.23 -8.72 -48.97
CA VAL A 32 -0.88 -8.15 -49.06
C VAL A 32 -0.10 -9.05 -50.02
N GLU A 33 0.24 -8.52 -51.20
CA GLU A 33 1.17 -9.14 -52.13
C GLU A 33 2.62 -8.88 -51.68
N ASP A 34 3.44 -9.93 -51.66
CA ASP A 34 4.89 -9.86 -51.47
C ASP A 34 5.58 -10.28 -52.78
N PRO A 35 6.29 -9.38 -53.49
CA PRO A 35 6.90 -9.67 -54.77
C PRO A 35 8.36 -10.14 -54.60
N ALA A 36 8.61 -11.24 -53.88
CA ALA A 36 9.90 -11.96 -53.95
C ALA A 36 9.89 -13.27 -53.14
N ALA A 37 9.42 -14.39 -53.71
CA ALA A 37 10.04 -15.71 -53.52
C ALA A 37 9.31 -16.81 -54.29
N ASN A 38 10.04 -17.46 -55.19
CA ASN A 38 9.70 -18.74 -55.80
C ASN A 38 9.66 -19.85 -54.74
N GLY A 39 8.60 -20.66 -54.75
CA GLY A 39 8.57 -21.93 -53.99
C GLY A 39 7.16 -22.40 -53.66
N HIS A 40 6.59 -23.24 -54.52
CA HIS A 40 5.34 -23.95 -54.27
C HIS A 40 5.52 -25.00 -53.16
N VAL A 41 4.80 -24.87 -52.04
CA VAL A 41 4.40 -26.00 -51.19
C VAL A 41 2.97 -25.76 -50.71
N ALA A 42 2.03 -26.48 -51.31
CA ALA A 42 0.64 -26.53 -50.87
C ALA A 42 0.53 -27.42 -49.63
N TRP A 43 0.04 -26.87 -48.51
CA TRP A 43 -0.42 -27.65 -47.36
C TRP A 43 -1.94 -27.54 -47.25
N LEU A 44 -2.60 -28.66 -47.50
CA LEU A 44 -4.03 -28.88 -47.36
C LEU A 44 -4.40 -28.85 -45.86
N VAL A 45 -5.01 -27.77 -45.38
CA VAL A 45 -5.64 -27.76 -44.05
C VAL A 45 -7.09 -28.18 -44.22
N ARG A 46 -7.43 -29.35 -43.69
CA ARG A 46 -8.77 -29.91 -43.63
C ARG A 46 -9.68 -29.01 -42.78
N ASP A 47 -10.89 -28.77 -43.29
CA ASP A 47 -12.00 -28.17 -42.57
C ASP A 47 -12.32 -28.97 -41.30
N ILE A 48 -12.18 -28.33 -40.14
CA ILE A 48 -12.78 -28.82 -38.90
C ILE A 48 -14.10 -28.07 -38.72
N ASN A 49 -15.17 -28.82 -38.98
CA ASN A 49 -16.55 -28.45 -38.76
C ASN A 49 -16.79 -28.27 -37.24
N VAL A 50 -17.05 -27.05 -36.79
CA VAL A 50 -17.44 -26.77 -35.39
C VAL A 50 -18.90 -26.31 -35.40
N SER A 51 -19.80 -27.23 -35.04
CA SER A 51 -21.21 -26.93 -34.80
C SER A 51 -21.38 -26.09 -33.51
N PRO A 52 -22.39 -25.20 -33.44
CA PRO A 52 -22.57 -24.31 -32.30
C PRO A 52 -23.26 -25.08 -31.15
N LEU A 53 -22.57 -25.22 -30.02
CA LEU A 53 -23.17 -25.72 -28.78
C LEU A 53 -23.87 -24.56 -28.05
N SER A 54 -25.13 -24.84 -27.74
CA SER A 54 -26.15 -24.03 -27.06
C SER A 54 -25.66 -23.33 -25.79
N GLU A 55 -26.01 -22.04 -25.69
CA GLU A 55 -25.96 -21.24 -24.47
C GLU A 55 -26.81 -21.87 -23.36
N SER A 56 -26.15 -22.42 -22.33
CA SER A 56 -26.75 -22.58 -21.02
C SER A 56 -26.18 -21.51 -20.09
N ARG A 57 -27.03 -20.56 -19.72
CA ARG A 57 -26.75 -19.50 -18.74
C ARG A 57 -26.61 -20.15 -17.36
N LEU A 58 -25.38 -20.29 -16.88
CA LEU A 58 -25.09 -20.49 -15.47
C LEU A 58 -24.99 -19.12 -14.78
N PRO A 59 -25.64 -18.90 -13.63
CA PRO A 59 -25.52 -17.65 -12.90
C PRO A 59 -24.10 -17.55 -12.30
N THR A 60 -23.35 -16.54 -12.74
CA THR A 60 -22.08 -16.13 -12.14
C THR A 60 -22.35 -15.47 -10.79
N SER A 61 -22.59 -16.29 -9.76
CA SER A 61 -22.43 -15.89 -8.36
C SER A 61 -20.95 -15.98 -8.04
N SER A 62 -20.22 -14.89 -8.27
CA SER A 62 -18.86 -14.71 -7.77
C SER A 62 -18.91 -14.39 -6.27
N MET A 63 -19.15 -15.41 -5.45
CA MET A 63 -18.72 -15.37 -4.04
C MET A 63 -17.19 -15.44 -4.03
N GLU A 64 -16.53 -14.28 -4.04
CA GLU A 64 -15.17 -14.19 -3.48
C GLU A 64 -15.29 -14.60 -2.01
N PHE A 65 -15.04 -15.88 -1.71
CA PHE A 65 -14.74 -16.31 -0.35
C PHE A 65 -13.56 -15.47 0.12
N ALA A 66 -13.82 -14.48 0.97
CA ALA A 66 -12.79 -13.86 1.75
C ALA A 66 -12.11 -15.00 2.51
N MET A 67 -10.89 -15.38 2.10
CA MET A 67 -10.09 -16.32 2.87
C MET A 67 -9.85 -15.68 4.25
N THR A 68 -10.70 -16.06 5.20
CA THR A 68 -10.53 -15.75 6.60
C THR A 68 -9.26 -16.44 7.04
N ILE A 69 -8.27 -15.65 7.46
CA ILE A 69 -7.09 -16.19 8.11
C ILE A 69 -7.54 -16.71 9.46
N GLU A 70 -7.29 -17.98 9.74
CA GLU A 70 -7.61 -18.62 11.02
C GLU A 70 -7.01 -17.83 12.20
N PRO A 71 -7.71 -17.70 13.34
CA PRO A 71 -7.23 -16.94 14.50
C PRO A 71 -5.81 -17.34 14.95
N GLU A 72 -5.52 -18.64 14.97
CA GLU A 72 -4.18 -19.14 15.33
C GLU A 72 -3.10 -18.69 14.33
N ALA A 73 -3.42 -18.67 13.04
CA ALA A 73 -2.51 -18.18 12.00
C ALA A 73 -2.29 -16.67 12.11
N LEU A 74 -3.32 -15.92 12.52
CA LEU A 74 -3.25 -14.49 12.76
C LEU A 74 -2.39 -14.15 13.99
N GLU A 75 -2.46 -14.94 15.06
CA GLU A 75 -1.59 -14.77 16.24
C GLU A 75 -0.14 -15.16 15.92
N LYS A 76 0.09 -16.24 15.18
CA LYS A 76 1.45 -16.58 14.68
C LYS A 76 2.03 -15.47 13.81
N LEU A 77 1.21 -14.85 12.96
CA LEU A 77 1.59 -13.67 12.18
C LEU A 77 1.95 -12.51 13.10
N ARG A 78 1.12 -12.22 14.10
CA ARG A 78 1.35 -11.17 15.10
C ARG A 78 2.68 -11.33 15.79
N GLU A 79 2.95 -12.51 16.34
CA GLU A 79 4.16 -12.80 17.10
C GLU A 79 5.42 -12.70 16.22
N LYS A 80 5.35 -13.18 14.98
CA LYS A 80 6.44 -13.02 14.01
C LYS A 80 6.76 -11.56 13.73
N HIS A 81 5.72 -10.74 13.53
CA HIS A 81 5.88 -9.32 13.23
C HIS A 81 6.33 -8.53 14.46
N ARG A 82 5.78 -8.82 15.65
CA ARG A 82 6.22 -8.24 16.92
C ARG A 82 7.70 -8.52 17.18
N ARG A 83 8.18 -9.76 17.07
CA ARG A 83 9.63 -10.08 17.20
C ARG A 83 10.51 -9.31 16.23
N TRP A 84 10.01 -9.05 15.01
CA TRP A 84 10.73 -8.20 14.06
C TRP A 84 10.76 -6.73 14.49
N LEU A 85 9.64 -6.18 14.94
CA LEU A 85 9.54 -4.80 15.45
C LEU A 85 10.32 -4.59 16.77
N SER A 86 10.39 -5.60 17.64
CA SER A 86 11.22 -5.59 18.86
C SER A 86 12.70 -5.46 18.51
N ARG A 87 13.18 -6.17 17.48
CA ARG A 87 14.57 -6.02 16.98
C ARG A 87 14.86 -4.66 16.36
N LEU A 88 13.83 -3.94 15.92
CA LEU A 88 13.94 -2.54 15.51
C LEU A 88 13.87 -1.57 16.72
N GLY A 89 13.41 -2.03 17.88
CA GLY A 89 13.27 -1.24 19.10
C GLY A 89 12.12 -0.23 19.05
N ILE A 90 11.03 -0.59 18.36
CA ILE A 90 9.91 0.34 18.08
C ILE A 90 8.55 -0.15 18.54
N VAL A 91 8.42 -1.41 18.97
CA VAL A 91 7.12 -1.98 19.36
C VAL A 91 6.55 -1.35 20.64
N ASP A 92 7.43 -1.00 21.59
CA ASP A 92 7.05 -0.41 22.88
C ASP A 92 7.07 1.13 22.85
N LYS A 93 7.23 1.73 21.67
CA LYS A 93 7.20 3.19 21.47
C LYS A 93 5.85 3.62 20.89
N PRO A 94 5.33 4.81 21.24
CA PRO A 94 4.26 5.45 20.48
C PRO A 94 4.65 5.58 19.00
N TRP A 95 3.68 5.44 18.10
CA TRP A 95 3.93 5.56 16.66
C TRP A 95 3.41 6.87 16.11
N LEU A 96 4.23 7.55 15.31
CA LEU A 96 3.81 8.68 14.48
C LEU A 96 3.69 8.17 13.04
N ILE A 97 2.47 7.94 12.57
CA ILE A 97 2.22 7.48 11.21
C ILE A 97 2.10 8.69 10.30
N LEU A 98 3.03 8.78 9.34
CA LEU A 98 3.08 9.84 8.34
C LEU A 98 2.41 9.39 7.05
N GLY A 99 1.29 10.04 6.73
CA GLY A 99 0.59 9.93 5.46
C GLY A 99 1.18 10.85 4.39
N SER A 100 0.48 10.93 3.26
CA SER A 100 0.92 11.68 2.09
C SER A 100 0.03 12.89 1.81
N ALA A 101 -0.66 13.45 2.80
CA ALA A 101 -1.34 14.73 2.62
C ALA A 101 -0.29 15.86 2.53
N PRO A 102 -0.58 16.95 1.79
CA PRO A 102 0.34 18.07 1.67
C PRO A 102 0.49 18.78 3.01
N SER A 103 1.70 19.26 3.30
CA SER A 103 2.04 20.04 4.51
C SER A 103 1.58 19.38 5.83
N PRO A 104 2.07 18.17 6.14
CA PRO A 104 1.70 17.49 7.38
C PRO A 104 2.11 18.32 8.59
N THR A 105 1.23 18.40 9.59
CA THR A 105 1.56 19.07 10.85
C THR A 105 2.29 18.06 11.73
N ILE A 106 3.58 18.27 11.98
CA ILE A 106 4.39 17.37 12.80
C ILE A 106 5.03 18.18 13.93
N PRO A 107 4.53 18.03 15.17
CA PRO A 107 5.15 18.65 16.33
C PRO A 107 6.60 18.19 16.52
N PRO A 108 7.57 19.10 16.72
CA PRO A 108 8.99 18.74 16.84
C PRO A 108 9.31 17.80 18.00
N ASP A 109 8.57 17.89 19.09
CA ASP A 109 8.74 17.09 20.31
C ASP A 109 8.22 15.64 20.17
N LEU A 110 7.36 15.37 19.18
CA LEU A 110 7.00 14.00 18.80
C LEU A 110 8.13 13.32 18.00
N ILE A 111 8.98 14.09 17.32
CA ILE A 111 10.15 13.55 16.63
C ILE A 111 11.19 13.09 17.67
N GLY A 112 11.55 11.81 17.63
CA GLY A 112 12.49 11.20 18.55
C GLY A 112 11.84 10.52 19.76
N HIS A 113 10.66 10.99 20.19
CA HIS A 113 9.85 10.27 21.18
C HIS A 113 9.04 9.14 20.55
N CYS A 114 8.38 9.41 19.43
CA CYS A 114 7.64 8.42 18.65
C CYS A 114 8.55 7.69 17.67
N ALA A 115 8.23 6.42 17.40
CA ALA A 115 8.75 5.74 16.21
C ALA A 115 8.02 6.26 14.97
N ARG A 116 8.75 6.79 13.99
CA ARG A 116 8.13 7.34 12.77
C ARG A 116 7.85 6.24 11.74
N VAL A 117 6.61 6.16 11.27
CA VAL A 117 6.16 5.20 10.26
C VAL A 117 5.70 5.90 8.99
N ASP A 118 6.47 5.78 7.92
CA ASP A 118 6.15 6.41 6.64
C ASP A 118 5.26 5.49 5.78
N VAL A 119 4.13 6.02 5.29
CA VAL A 119 3.21 5.28 4.43
C VAL A 119 3.55 5.53 2.95
N ASN A 120 3.93 4.46 2.25
CA ASN A 120 4.35 4.47 0.84
C ASN A 120 5.47 5.48 0.54
N ASN A 121 5.13 6.60 -0.11
CA ASN A 121 6.06 7.65 -0.54
C ASN A 121 6.02 8.87 0.39
N ALA A 122 5.36 8.77 1.55
CA ALA A 122 5.38 9.82 2.58
C ALA A 122 6.79 10.21 3.05
N GLY A 123 7.76 9.30 2.88
CA GLY A 123 9.19 9.59 3.09
C GLY A 123 9.74 10.70 2.19
N LYS A 124 9.10 10.99 1.05
CA LYS A 124 9.42 12.18 0.24
C LYS A 124 9.11 13.47 1.02
N THR A 125 8.00 13.49 1.74
CA THR A 125 7.59 14.64 2.55
C THR A 125 8.52 14.78 3.74
N ALA A 126 8.81 13.67 4.40
CA ALA A 126 9.74 13.64 5.52
C ALA A 126 11.14 14.15 5.12
N ASN A 127 11.64 13.74 3.95
CA ASN A 127 12.94 14.20 3.45
C ASN A 127 12.94 15.70 3.13
N ALA A 128 11.85 16.22 2.54
CA ALA A 128 11.71 17.66 2.28
C ALA A 128 11.68 18.49 3.58
N LEU A 129 11.15 17.90 4.66
CA LEU A 129 11.15 18.48 6.01
C LEU A 129 12.46 18.25 6.79
N GLY A 130 13.48 17.64 6.18
CA GLY A 130 14.77 17.38 6.82
C GLY A 130 14.73 16.33 7.94
N LEU A 131 13.67 15.51 8.01
CA LEU A 131 13.52 14.52 9.07
C LEU A 131 14.51 13.35 8.89
N PRO A 132 14.91 12.67 9.99
CA PRO A 132 15.81 11.51 9.92
C PRO A 132 15.19 10.33 9.13
N PRO A 133 15.95 9.24 8.86
CA PRO A 133 15.37 8.03 8.29
C PRO A 133 14.19 7.53 9.12
N ALA A 134 13.17 6.98 8.45
CA ALA A 134 12.01 6.42 9.14
C ALA A 134 12.41 5.21 9.99
N ASP A 135 11.71 4.98 11.08
CA ASP A 135 11.84 3.74 11.83
C ASP A 135 11.21 2.56 11.07
N LEU A 136 10.10 2.83 10.40
CA LEU A 136 9.38 1.87 9.57
C LEU A 136 8.83 2.54 8.31
N THR A 137 8.86 1.86 7.18
CA THR A 137 8.11 2.25 5.98
C THR A 137 7.12 1.16 5.63
N PHE A 138 5.83 1.50 5.62
CA PHE A 138 4.75 0.63 5.20
C PHE A 138 4.46 0.85 3.71
N ARG A 139 4.87 -0.08 2.84
CA ARG A 139 4.84 0.11 1.39
C ARG A 139 3.94 -0.89 0.66
N LYS A 140 3.10 -0.42 -0.26
CA LYS A 140 2.32 -1.27 -1.17
C LYS A 140 3.13 -1.72 -2.40
N ARG A 141 2.90 -2.95 -2.85
CA ARG A 141 3.56 -3.55 -4.04
C ARG A 141 3.61 -2.64 -5.27
N LYS A 142 2.45 -2.08 -5.63
CA LYS A 142 2.25 -1.33 -6.89
C LYS A 142 2.66 0.15 -6.80
N LYS A 143 3.20 0.62 -5.67
CA LYS A 143 3.65 2.01 -5.57
C LYS A 143 4.97 2.19 -6.32
N SER A 144 4.96 3.17 -7.23
CA SER A 144 6.10 3.52 -8.07
C SER A 144 7.31 3.86 -7.20
N TRP A 145 8.46 3.31 -7.59
CA TRP A 145 9.75 3.68 -6.99
C TRP A 145 10.30 4.94 -7.65
N GLU A 146 9.88 5.27 -8.87
CA GLU A 146 10.26 6.49 -9.58
C GLU A 146 9.71 7.76 -8.89
N GLU A 147 8.52 7.68 -8.30
CA GLU A 147 7.92 8.79 -7.53
C GLU A 147 8.77 9.20 -6.30
N HIS A 148 9.47 8.23 -5.69
CA HIS A 148 10.35 8.45 -4.56
C HIS A 148 11.45 7.38 -4.50
N PRO A 149 12.56 7.55 -5.25
CA PRO A 149 13.60 6.55 -5.35
C PRO A 149 14.49 6.49 -4.10
N TYR A 150 14.55 7.59 -3.34
CA TYR A 150 15.42 7.75 -2.17
C TYR A 150 14.77 7.34 -0.85
N VAL A 151 14.22 6.13 -0.79
CA VAL A 151 13.62 5.59 0.44
C VAL A 151 14.72 5.35 1.48
N ARG A 152 14.58 5.95 2.67
CA ARG A 152 15.49 5.78 3.81
C ARG A 152 14.72 5.33 5.04
N THR A 153 14.94 4.09 5.46
CA THR A 153 14.18 3.49 6.57
C THR A 153 15.00 2.48 7.36
N ARG A 154 14.64 2.20 8.61
CA ARG A 154 15.24 1.12 9.40
C ARG A 154 14.52 -0.19 9.08
N GLY A 155 13.19 -0.21 9.17
CA GLY A 155 12.36 -1.34 8.76
C GLY A 155 11.59 -1.06 7.47
N LEU A 156 11.66 -1.96 6.50
CA LEU A 156 10.78 -1.93 5.32
C LEU A 156 9.73 -3.03 5.45
N LEU A 157 8.48 -2.66 5.72
CA LEU A 157 7.33 -3.57 5.64
C LEU A 157 6.72 -3.44 4.25
N TRP A 158 6.97 -4.43 3.40
CA TRP A 158 6.57 -4.38 2.00
C TRP A 158 5.51 -5.42 1.68
N LEU A 159 4.34 -4.92 1.27
CA LEU A 159 3.24 -5.76 0.82
C LEU A 159 3.61 -6.43 -0.49
N HIS A 160 3.79 -7.76 -0.48
CA HIS A 160 4.20 -8.53 -1.66
C HIS A 160 3.71 -9.98 -1.60
N THR A 161 3.46 -10.55 -2.78
CA THR A 161 3.07 -11.96 -2.96
C THR A 161 4.25 -12.88 -3.28
N LYS A 162 5.46 -12.33 -3.40
CA LYS A 162 6.67 -13.10 -3.76
C LYS A 162 7.42 -13.41 -2.47
N SER A 163 8.28 -14.42 -2.52
CA SER A 163 9.14 -14.78 -1.40
C SER A 163 10.04 -13.60 -1.02
N ILE A 164 10.46 -13.57 0.25
CA ILE A 164 11.31 -12.51 0.77
C ILE A 164 12.65 -12.43 0.02
N TRP A 165 13.18 -13.56 -0.45
CA TRP A 165 14.41 -13.63 -1.27
C TRP A 165 14.30 -12.88 -2.60
N VAL A 166 13.19 -13.05 -3.32
CA VAL A 166 12.94 -12.31 -4.56
C VAL A 166 12.85 -10.81 -4.29
N MET A 167 12.28 -10.42 -3.14
CA MET A 167 12.21 -9.01 -2.74
C MET A 167 13.59 -8.45 -2.41
N TYR A 168 14.45 -9.21 -1.73
CA TYR A 168 15.84 -8.84 -1.47
C TYR A 168 16.61 -8.60 -2.77
N LEU A 169 16.56 -9.55 -3.71
CA LEU A 169 17.21 -9.40 -5.02
C LEU A 169 16.74 -8.15 -5.76
N LYS A 170 15.43 -7.87 -5.72
CA LYS A 170 14.86 -6.66 -6.32
C LYS A 170 15.37 -5.38 -5.66
N LEU A 171 15.56 -5.39 -4.34
CA LEU A 171 16.07 -4.23 -3.60
C LEU A 171 17.58 -4.02 -3.80
N LEU A 172 18.35 -5.09 -4.04
CA LEU A 172 19.77 -4.97 -4.40
C LEU A 172 19.97 -4.21 -5.71
N ALA A 173 19.02 -4.33 -6.64
CA ALA A 173 19.02 -3.57 -7.90
C ALA A 173 18.57 -2.10 -7.74
N MET A 174 18.26 -1.65 -6.52
CA MET A 174 17.75 -0.30 -6.22
C MET A 174 18.73 0.45 -5.30
N PRO A 175 19.80 1.06 -5.84
CA PRO A 175 20.90 1.62 -5.05
C PRO A 175 20.49 2.80 -4.13
N HIS A 176 19.37 3.45 -4.43
CA HIS A 176 18.87 4.59 -3.66
C HIS A 176 17.95 4.18 -2.50
N VAL A 177 17.57 2.91 -2.41
CA VAL A 177 16.72 2.38 -1.33
C VAL A 177 17.60 1.89 -0.19
N ARG A 178 17.62 2.63 0.91
CA ARG A 178 18.37 2.28 2.12
C ARG A 178 17.43 1.73 3.18
N TYR A 179 17.64 0.47 3.55
CA TYR A 179 16.87 -0.22 4.59
C TYR A 179 17.80 -1.10 5.45
N LYS A 180 17.47 -1.28 6.74
CA LYS A 180 18.23 -2.18 7.64
C LYS A 180 17.60 -3.58 7.73
N SER A 181 16.27 -3.66 7.71
CA SER A 181 15.55 -4.92 7.83
C SER A 181 14.30 -4.94 6.94
N LEU A 182 13.98 -6.10 6.39
CA LEU A 182 12.85 -6.31 5.49
C LEU A 182 11.85 -7.27 6.14
N MET A 183 10.57 -6.90 6.12
CA MET A 183 9.46 -7.80 6.43
C MET A 183 8.48 -7.83 5.27
N ARG A 184 7.99 -9.02 4.96
CA ARG A 184 6.94 -9.24 3.97
C ARG A 184 5.60 -9.36 4.68
N ALA A 185 4.59 -8.69 4.14
CA ALA A 185 3.19 -9.00 4.39
C ALA A 185 2.45 -9.16 3.05
N THR A 186 1.31 -9.84 3.06
CA THR A 186 0.44 -10.03 1.91
C THR A 186 -0.76 -9.08 1.98
N LYS A 187 -1.50 -9.01 0.87
CA LYS A 187 -2.80 -8.32 0.87
C LYS A 187 -3.78 -9.01 1.84
N ALA A 188 -3.84 -10.35 1.85
CA ALA A 188 -4.73 -11.10 2.73
C ALA A 188 -4.40 -10.85 4.21
N GLU A 189 -3.12 -10.93 4.59
CA GLU A 189 -2.67 -10.62 5.95
C GLU A 189 -3.00 -9.16 6.34
N ARG A 190 -2.84 -8.20 5.42
CA ARG A 190 -3.24 -6.81 5.65
C ARG A 190 -4.73 -6.69 5.92
N GLU A 191 -5.59 -7.27 5.09
CA GLU A 191 -7.04 -7.18 5.29
C GLU A 191 -7.49 -7.92 6.55
N ALA A 192 -6.89 -9.07 6.86
CA ALA A 192 -7.18 -9.81 8.09
C ALA A 192 -6.85 -8.99 9.35
N ILE A 193 -5.72 -8.28 9.34
CA ILE A 193 -5.34 -7.35 10.42
C ILE A 193 -6.34 -6.19 10.54
N VAL A 194 -6.74 -5.60 9.41
CA VAL A 194 -7.76 -4.53 9.42
C VAL A 194 -9.06 -5.07 10.02
N ASN A 195 -9.52 -6.23 9.58
CA ASN A 195 -10.75 -6.85 10.07
C ASN A 195 -10.68 -7.18 11.57
N ALA A 196 -9.57 -7.75 12.04
CA ALA A 196 -9.39 -8.06 13.46
C ALA A 196 -9.40 -6.79 14.34
N VAL A 197 -8.85 -5.69 13.83
CA VAL A 197 -8.81 -4.42 14.57
C VAL A 197 -10.11 -3.64 14.49
N SER A 198 -10.74 -3.58 13.33
CA SER A 198 -11.98 -2.80 13.11
C SER A 198 -13.25 -3.61 13.37
N GLY A 199 -13.19 -4.92 13.57
CA GLY A 199 -14.37 -5.79 13.57
C GLY A 199 -14.99 -5.97 12.19
N GLY A 200 -14.20 -5.79 11.12
CA GLY A 200 -14.63 -5.88 9.73
C GLY A 200 -15.09 -4.56 9.12
N LEU A 201 -15.38 -4.61 7.81
CA LEU A 201 -16.02 -3.55 7.04
C LEU A 201 -17.37 -4.07 6.54
N PRO A 202 -18.50 -3.41 6.88
CA PRO A 202 -19.80 -3.74 6.31
C PRO A 202 -19.78 -3.62 4.78
N SER A 203 -20.54 -4.49 4.08
CA SER A 203 -20.53 -4.56 2.61
C SER A 203 -21.17 -3.36 1.93
N ASP A 204 -21.95 -2.57 2.66
CA ASP A 204 -22.61 -1.33 2.24
C ASP A 204 -21.71 -0.08 2.40
N ILE A 205 -20.54 -0.21 3.02
CA ILE A 205 -19.62 0.91 3.23
C ILE A 205 -18.63 1.02 2.08
N GLY A 206 -18.80 2.09 1.29
CA GLY A 206 -17.91 2.46 0.19
C GLY A 206 -17.96 1.50 -1.00
N GLU A 207 -17.21 1.81 -2.05
CA GLU A 207 -17.24 1.04 -3.31
C GLU A 207 -16.08 0.05 -3.44
N VAL A 208 -15.03 0.22 -2.62
CA VAL A 208 -13.74 -0.44 -2.84
C VAL A 208 -13.57 -1.65 -1.92
N GLY A 209 -14.32 -1.68 -0.81
CA GLY A 209 -14.36 -2.79 0.15
C GLY A 209 -13.07 -2.99 0.93
N LYS A 210 -12.23 -1.94 1.02
CA LYS A 210 -10.97 -1.95 1.77
C LYS A 210 -10.53 -0.52 2.07
N VAL A 211 -9.80 -0.36 3.18
CA VAL A 211 -9.22 0.92 3.59
C VAL A 211 -7.97 1.31 2.79
N THR A 212 -7.49 2.54 2.93
CA THR A 212 -6.21 3.00 2.39
C THR A 212 -5.02 2.42 3.17
N ASN A 213 -3.81 2.54 2.61
CA ASN A 213 -2.60 2.07 3.31
C ASN A 213 -2.33 2.84 4.61
N GLY A 214 -2.81 4.08 4.74
CA GLY A 214 -2.65 4.86 5.96
C GLY A 214 -3.46 4.25 7.11
N VAL A 215 -4.75 4.02 6.89
CA VAL A 215 -5.63 3.38 7.89
C VAL A 215 -5.23 1.93 8.14
N ALA A 216 -4.73 1.20 7.14
CA ALA A 216 -4.16 -0.13 7.39
C ALA A 216 -2.85 -0.11 8.18
N ALA A 217 -2.02 0.94 8.05
CA ALA A 217 -0.85 1.09 8.90
C ALA A 217 -1.24 1.39 10.35
N LEU A 218 -2.30 2.17 10.58
CA LEU A 218 -2.92 2.35 11.90
C LEU A 218 -3.39 1.01 12.47
N CYS A 219 -4.18 0.25 11.72
CA CYS A 219 -4.65 -1.06 12.16
C CYS A 219 -3.48 -2.00 12.46
N TYR A 220 -2.45 -1.99 11.60
CA TYR A 220 -1.22 -2.75 11.84
C TYR A 220 -0.55 -2.34 13.16
N ALA A 221 -0.38 -1.05 13.44
CA ALA A 221 0.20 -0.57 14.69
C ALA A 221 -0.57 -1.06 15.92
N LEU A 222 -1.90 -0.88 15.92
CA LEU A 222 -2.77 -1.31 17.02
C LEU A 222 -2.76 -2.83 17.20
N PHE A 223 -2.80 -3.58 16.11
CA PHE A 223 -2.69 -5.04 16.13
C PHE A 223 -1.34 -5.50 16.69
N MET A 224 -0.26 -4.78 16.35
CA MET A 224 1.05 -5.02 16.92
C MET A 224 1.15 -4.61 18.39
N GLY A 225 0.12 -4.01 19.00
CA GLY A 225 0.08 -3.68 20.43
C GLY A 225 1.01 -2.52 20.82
N VAL A 226 1.17 -1.52 19.93
CA VAL A 226 1.93 -0.31 20.25
C VAL A 226 1.15 0.54 21.27
N PRO A 227 1.81 1.32 22.15
CA PRO A 227 1.12 2.07 23.21
C PRO A 227 0.07 3.06 22.69
N SER A 228 0.44 3.85 21.69
CA SER A 228 -0.45 4.83 21.05
C SER A 228 -0.01 5.14 19.63
N VAL A 229 -0.93 5.72 18.84
CA VAL A 229 -0.71 6.07 17.45
C VAL A 229 -1.18 7.49 17.16
N THR A 230 -0.31 8.31 16.60
CA THR A 230 -0.63 9.64 16.11
C THR A 230 -0.60 9.65 14.58
N LEU A 231 -1.67 10.13 13.95
CA LEU A 231 -1.78 10.31 12.51
C LEU A 231 -1.40 11.74 12.10
N ALA A 232 -0.41 11.86 11.22
CA ALA A 232 0.02 13.13 10.62
C ALA A 232 0.05 13.02 9.09
N GLY A 233 -0.32 14.09 8.38
CA GLY A 233 -0.42 14.06 6.92
C GLY A 233 -1.55 13.17 6.41
N PHE A 234 -2.68 13.14 7.14
CA PHE A 234 -3.91 12.47 6.75
C PHE A 234 -4.99 13.51 6.47
N SER A 235 -5.73 13.32 5.39
CA SER A 235 -6.94 14.09 5.11
C SER A 235 -7.98 13.18 4.48
N VAL A 236 -9.25 13.38 4.84
CA VAL A 236 -10.42 12.67 4.30
C VAL A 236 -11.21 13.53 3.31
N THR A 237 -10.94 14.83 3.29
CA THR A 237 -11.61 15.88 2.51
C THR A 237 -10.76 16.35 1.34
N LYS A 238 -9.43 16.42 1.50
CA LYS A 238 -8.52 16.87 0.44
C LYS A 238 -8.38 15.80 -0.64
N MET A 239 -8.80 16.19 -1.83
CA MET A 239 -8.64 15.39 -3.05
C MET A 239 -7.16 15.38 -3.45
N GLY A 240 -6.56 14.20 -3.52
CA GLY A 240 -5.19 14.00 -4.02
C GLY A 240 -4.14 13.65 -2.96
N HIS A 241 -3.05 13.03 -3.42
CA HIS A 241 -1.81 12.88 -2.65
C HIS A 241 -0.98 14.16 -2.81
N SER A 242 -0.14 14.53 -1.84
CA SER A 242 0.80 15.68 -1.84
C SER A 242 1.78 15.75 -3.03
N TYR A 243 1.69 14.79 -3.96
CA TYR A 243 2.59 14.61 -5.09
C TYR A 243 1.89 14.32 -6.41
N ASP A 244 0.55 14.27 -6.45
CA ASP A 244 -0.19 13.99 -7.69
C ASP A 244 -0.94 15.27 -8.11
N ASP A 245 -0.34 16.05 -9.04
CA ASP A 245 -1.05 17.05 -9.87
C ASP A 245 -2.12 16.40 -10.78
N LYS A 246 -2.33 15.09 -10.66
CA LYS A 246 -3.20 14.27 -11.49
C LYS A 246 -4.64 14.13 -10.96
N GLY A 247 -5.01 14.87 -9.92
CA GLY A 247 -6.40 14.98 -9.45
C GLY A 247 -7.11 13.65 -9.19
N ARG A 248 -6.36 12.59 -8.83
CA ARG A 248 -6.95 11.26 -8.65
C ARG A 248 -7.91 11.29 -7.46
N ILE A 249 -9.18 11.10 -7.77
CA ILE A 249 -10.27 11.00 -6.79
C ILE A 249 -9.92 9.89 -5.78
N ARG A 250 -9.94 10.24 -4.49
CA ARG A 250 -9.75 9.27 -3.42
C ARG A 250 -11.03 8.46 -3.26
N ARG A 251 -11.03 7.23 -3.76
CA ARG A 251 -12.21 6.35 -3.78
C ARG A 251 -12.55 5.66 -2.46
N GLN A 252 -11.68 5.77 -1.45
CA GLN A 252 -11.74 4.98 -0.21
C GLN A 252 -12.13 5.82 1.01
N ILE A 253 -12.77 6.98 0.81
CA ILE A 253 -13.07 7.93 1.89
C ILE A 253 -14.08 7.32 2.88
N ALA A 254 -15.11 6.64 2.38
CA ALA A 254 -16.13 6.03 3.21
C ALA A 254 -15.55 4.92 4.10
N GLU A 255 -14.74 4.03 3.53
CA GLU A 255 -14.09 2.93 4.26
C GLU A 255 -13.10 3.45 5.32
N ASP A 256 -12.28 4.45 4.96
CA ASP A 256 -11.35 5.08 5.90
C ASP A 256 -12.11 5.76 7.04
N THR A 257 -13.17 6.51 6.73
CA THR A 257 -13.99 7.24 7.72
C THR A 257 -14.64 6.28 8.70
N PHE A 258 -15.21 5.19 8.21
CA PHE A 258 -15.83 4.16 9.05
C PHE A 258 -14.84 3.59 10.06
N VAL A 259 -13.67 3.14 9.58
CA VAL A 259 -12.66 2.54 10.47
C VAL A 259 -12.10 3.57 11.44
N LEU A 260 -11.80 4.79 11.00
CA LEU A 260 -11.24 5.81 11.88
C LEU A 260 -12.24 6.24 12.98
N ARG A 261 -13.53 6.38 12.65
CA ARG A 261 -14.58 6.66 13.65
C ARG A 261 -14.71 5.52 14.66
N ARG A 262 -14.63 4.27 14.21
CA ARG A 262 -14.68 3.13 15.13
C ARG A 262 -13.48 3.06 16.06
N LEU A 263 -12.34 3.60 15.63
CA LEU A 263 -11.11 3.61 16.41
C LEU A 263 -10.92 4.89 17.25
N SER A 264 -11.79 5.90 17.13
CA SER A 264 -11.67 7.15 17.91
C SER A 264 -11.82 6.91 19.41
N ASP A 265 -12.69 5.98 19.79
CA ASP A 265 -13.07 5.76 21.19
C ASP A 265 -12.06 4.87 21.94
N ARG A 266 -10.98 4.42 21.27
CA ARG A 266 -9.96 3.58 21.90
C ARG A 266 -9.08 4.30 22.91
N GLY A 267 -9.07 5.64 22.90
CA GLY A 267 -8.28 6.45 23.83
C GLY A 267 -6.77 6.47 23.57
N ASN A 268 -6.28 5.78 22.53
CA ASN A 268 -4.86 5.72 22.17
C ASN A 268 -4.56 6.00 20.69
N VAL A 269 -5.53 6.61 19.98
CA VAL A 269 -5.40 7.05 18.59
C VAL A 269 -5.61 8.55 18.54
N PHE A 270 -4.66 9.27 17.95
CA PHE A 270 -4.59 10.73 17.94
C PHE A 270 -4.36 11.26 16.52
N THR A 271 -4.55 12.56 16.34
CA THR A 271 -4.13 13.22 15.10
C THR A 271 -3.54 14.61 15.36
N THR A 272 -2.60 14.99 14.52
CA THR A 272 -2.07 16.36 14.46
C THR A 272 -2.77 17.20 13.38
N GLU A 273 -3.76 16.63 12.69
CA GLU A 273 -4.50 17.29 11.61
C GLU A 273 -5.87 17.75 12.14
N LEU A 274 -6.04 19.06 12.31
CA LEU A 274 -7.27 19.65 12.88
C LEU A 274 -8.52 19.24 12.09
N GLU A 275 -8.44 19.31 10.75
CA GLU A 275 -9.54 18.93 9.86
C GLU A 275 -9.95 17.46 10.03
N LEU A 276 -8.98 16.57 10.25
CA LEU A 276 -9.27 15.16 10.52
C LEU A 276 -9.92 14.98 11.89
N SER A 277 -9.46 15.72 12.91
CA SER A 277 -10.06 15.72 14.24
C SER A 277 -11.53 16.13 14.17
N GLU A 278 -11.83 17.24 13.48
CA GLU A 278 -13.19 17.79 13.36
C GLU A 278 -14.14 16.86 12.60
N HIS A 279 -13.69 16.20 11.54
CA HIS A 279 -14.53 15.32 10.72
C HIS A 279 -14.78 13.93 11.31
N ILE A 280 -13.77 13.40 12.02
CA ILE A 280 -13.77 12.01 12.50
C ILE A 280 -14.05 11.92 13.99
N GLY A 281 -13.66 12.93 14.77
CA GLY A 281 -13.69 12.92 16.23
C GLY A 281 -12.42 12.35 16.87
N LEU A 282 -11.31 12.21 16.12
CA LEU A 282 -10.03 11.84 16.73
C LEU A 282 -9.54 12.99 17.64
N PRO A 283 -9.00 12.72 18.84
CA PRO A 283 -8.44 13.78 19.67
C PRO A 283 -7.26 14.46 18.95
N PHE A 284 -7.36 15.79 18.85
CA PHE A 284 -6.32 16.64 18.31
C PHE A 284 -5.21 16.83 19.34
N ILE A 285 -3.96 16.68 18.90
CA ILE A 285 -2.78 16.90 19.74
C ILE A 285 -1.86 17.94 19.12
N ARG A 286 -1.29 18.80 19.96
CA ARG A 286 -0.30 19.81 19.55
C ARG A 286 1.12 19.40 19.90
N ASP A 287 1.25 18.60 20.94
CA ASP A 287 2.51 18.19 21.54
C ASP A 287 2.35 16.82 22.25
N ARG A 288 3.44 16.37 22.85
CA ARG A 288 3.51 15.15 23.64
C ARG A 288 2.66 15.21 24.91
N GLU A 289 2.56 16.36 25.55
CA GLU A 289 1.81 16.49 26.81
C GLU A 289 0.31 16.28 26.58
N ASP A 290 -0.20 16.68 25.41
CA ASP A 290 -1.56 16.34 25.00
C ASP A 290 -1.76 14.82 24.90
N ILE A 291 -0.80 14.05 24.39
CA ILE A 291 -0.87 12.57 24.38
C ILE A 291 -0.96 12.04 25.82
N ILE A 292 -0.08 12.50 26.69
CA ILE A 292 -0.02 12.05 28.10
C ILE A 292 -1.33 12.38 28.82
N ARG A 293 -1.85 13.60 28.63
CA ARG A 293 -3.12 14.05 29.23
C ARG A 293 -4.30 13.22 28.75
N ASN A 294 -4.40 12.96 27.44
CA ASN A 294 -5.50 12.17 26.89
C ASN A 294 -5.41 10.69 27.30
N MET A 295 -4.22 10.11 27.34
CA MET A 295 -4.05 8.74 27.84
C MET A 295 -4.28 8.65 29.36
N GLY A 296 -3.89 9.67 30.13
CA GLY A 296 -4.10 9.76 31.58
C GLY A 296 -5.56 9.96 31.98
N GLY A 297 -6.33 10.72 31.19
CA GLY A 297 -7.77 10.88 31.36
C GLY A 297 -8.57 9.61 31.06
N ALA A 298 -8.04 8.73 30.20
CA ALA A 298 -8.63 7.42 29.91
C ALA A 298 -8.46 6.40 31.06
N ILE A 299 -7.63 6.67 32.08
CA ILE A 299 -7.40 5.77 33.23
C ILE A 299 -8.61 5.71 34.19
N GLY A 300 -9.62 6.58 33.99
CA GLY A 300 -10.95 6.42 34.61
C GLY A 300 -11.81 5.33 33.97
N ALA A 301 -11.46 4.84 32.78
CA ALA A 301 -12.10 3.70 32.13
C ALA A 301 -11.29 2.42 32.41
N ASN A 302 -11.93 1.50 33.13
CA ASN A 302 -11.40 0.24 33.63
C ASN A 302 -10.42 -0.48 32.65
N PRO A 303 -9.14 -0.71 33.05
CA PRO A 303 -8.16 -1.47 32.26
C PRO A 303 -8.61 -2.90 31.86
N ALA A 304 -9.65 -3.43 32.51
CA ALA A 304 -10.25 -4.72 32.17
C ALA A 304 -10.96 -4.73 30.79
N GLN A 305 -11.35 -3.57 30.24
CA GLN A 305 -11.97 -3.52 28.91
C GLN A 305 -10.98 -3.82 27.76
N TRP A 306 -9.67 -3.65 27.98
CA TRP A 306 -8.66 -3.87 26.93
C TRP A 306 -8.26 -5.34 26.76
N LYS A 307 -8.50 -6.18 27.79
CA LYS A 307 -8.31 -7.64 27.67
C LYS A 307 -9.41 -8.33 26.87
N SER A 308 -10.57 -7.69 26.71
CA SER A 308 -11.72 -8.26 25.99
C SER A 308 -11.66 -8.01 24.47
N ALA A 309 -10.76 -7.11 24.02
CA ALA A 309 -10.50 -6.84 22.61
C ALA A 309 -9.24 -7.55 22.09
N GLN A 310 -8.69 -8.49 22.87
CA GLN A 310 -7.63 -9.41 22.47
C GLN A 310 -8.23 -10.80 22.21
N ILE A 311 -9.01 -10.91 21.12
CA ILE A 311 -9.34 -12.19 20.47
C ILE A 311 -9.17 -11.97 18.96
#